data_AF-U5GGJ8-F1
#
_entry.id   AF-U5GGJ8-F1
#
_cell.length_a   1.000
_cell.length_b   1.000
_cell.length_c   1.000
_cell.angle_alpha   90.00
_cell.angle_beta   90.00
_cell.angle_gamma   90.00
#
_symmetry.space_group_name_H-M   'P 1'
#
loop_
_entity.id
_entity.type
_entity.pdbx_description
1 polymer ?
#
loop_
_entity_poly.entity_id
_entity_poly.type
_entity_poly.pdbx_seq_one_letter_code
_entity_poly.pdbx_strand_id
1 'polypeptide(L)'
;RFLKAALSDKKLELLSFFIIELCLVEYKMLKFPPSLLAAAAIYTAQCSLYWFKQWSKTSEWHTSYTEDQLLECSRMMVSFHQNAGAGKLTGVLRKYTVHSSLVMRSKS
;
A
#
# COMPACT_ATOMS: atom_id res chain seq x y z
N ARG A 1 10.16 -21.96 -10.08
CA ARG A 1 8.92 -21.57 -9.35
C ARG A 1 9.24 -20.90 -8.00
N PHE A 2 10.09 -21.49 -7.15
CA PHE A 2 10.46 -20.94 -5.84
C PHE A 2 11.23 -19.61 -5.88
N LEU A 3 12.20 -19.48 -6.80
CA LEU A 3 12.97 -18.23 -6.95
C LEU A 3 12.08 -17.02 -7.26
N LYS A 4 11.02 -17.22 -8.06
CA LYS A 4 10.07 -16.14 -8.38
C LYS A 4 9.28 -15.69 -7.15
N ALA A 5 8.86 -16.63 -6.28
CA ALA A 5 8.18 -16.32 -5.03
C ALA A 5 9.11 -15.55 -4.07
N ALA A 6 10.34 -16.03 -3.88
CA ALA A 6 11.34 -15.35 -3.03
C ALA A 6 11.69 -13.94 -3.52
N LEU A 7 11.83 -13.75 -4.84
CA LEU A 7 12.04 -12.41 -5.44
C LEU A 7 10.82 -11.51 -5.27
N SER A 8 9.62 -12.08 -5.37
CA SER A 8 8.36 -11.39 -5.13
C SER A 8 8.24 -10.94 -3.67
N ASP A 9 8.60 -11.78 -2.71
CA ASP A 9 8.62 -11.44 -1.28
C ASP A 9 9.63 -10.33 -0.99
N LYS A 10 10.84 -10.40 -1.57
CA LYS A 10 11.84 -9.33 -1.45
C LYS A 10 11.38 -8.00 -2.05
N LYS A 11 10.69 -8.03 -3.19
CA LYS A 11 10.10 -6.82 -3.80
C LYS A 11 9.03 -6.21 -2.90
N LEU A 12 8.22 -7.05 -2.26
CA LEU A 12 7.18 -6.61 -1.34
C LEU A 12 7.78 -5.93 -0.12
N GLU A 13 8.79 -6.54 0.48
CA GLU A 13 9.52 -5.99 1.63
C GLU A 13 10.13 -4.62 1.30
N LEU A 14 10.88 -4.52 0.20
CA LEU A 14 11.51 -3.26 -0.23
C LEU A 14 10.48 -2.15 -0.50
N LEU A 15 9.38 -2.48 -1.17
CA LEU A 15 8.33 -1.50 -1.46
C LEU A 15 7.60 -1.07 -0.17
N SER A 16 7.40 -1.98 0.78
CA SER A 16 6.79 -1.65 2.08
C SER A 16 7.67 -0.70 2.88
N PHE A 17 8.99 -0.97 2.93
CA PHE A 17 9.93 -0.07 3.59
C PHE A 17 9.97 1.31 2.93
N PHE A 18 10.03 1.37 1.61
CA PHE A 18 9.97 2.63 0.87
C PHE A 18 8.71 3.45 1.21
N ILE A 19 7.54 2.80 1.28
CA ILE A 19 6.29 3.47 1.65
C ILE A 19 6.35 3.98 3.10
N ILE A 20 6.92 3.23 4.04
CA ILE A 20 7.09 3.69 5.43
C ILE A 20 8.03 4.89 5.50
N GLU A 21 9.16 4.88 4.80
CA GLU A 21 10.09 6.01 4.76
C GLU A 21 9.42 7.28 4.22
N LEU A 22 8.59 7.14 3.17
CA LEU A 22 7.76 8.24 2.68
C LEU A 22 6.73 8.73 3.71
N CYS A 23 6.21 7.86 4.57
CA CYS A 23 5.30 8.27 5.65
C CYS A 23 6.02 9.03 6.76
N LEU A 24 7.26 8.66 7.08
CA LEU A 24 8.02 9.28 8.16
C LEU A 24 8.40 10.73 7.84
N VAL A 25 8.53 11.08 6.57
CA VAL A 25 8.78 12.48 6.14
C VAL A 25 7.51 13.33 6.11
N GLU A 26 6.32 12.70 6.09
CA GLU A 26 5.04 13.38 5.98
C GLU A 26 4.37 13.52 7.35
N TYR A 27 4.39 14.72 7.93
CA TYR A 27 3.81 15.00 9.25
C TYR A 27 2.35 14.53 9.41
N LYS A 28 1.57 14.55 8.32
CA LYS A 28 0.17 14.10 8.31
C LYS A 28 0.01 12.61 8.63
N MET A 29 1.05 11.79 8.44
CA MET A 29 1.04 10.36 8.71
C MET A 29 1.31 10.04 10.19
N LEU A 30 1.85 10.97 10.96
CA LEU A 30 2.11 10.81 12.40
C LEU A 30 0.82 10.67 13.23
N LYS A 31 -0.34 10.96 12.64
CA LYS A 31 -1.65 10.73 13.29
C LYS A 31 -1.97 9.24 13.47
N PHE A 32 -1.29 8.36 12.73
CA PHE A 32 -1.52 6.92 12.78
C PHE A 32 -0.52 6.21 13.70
N PRO A 33 -0.95 5.13 14.39
CA PRO A 33 -0.02 4.35 15.18
C PRO A 33 1.00 3.62 14.27
N PRO A 34 2.25 3.42 14.73
CA PRO A 34 3.29 2.77 13.93
C PRO A 34 2.91 1.37 13.42
N SER A 35 2.13 0.60 14.19
CA SER A 35 1.61 -0.70 13.79
C SER A 35 0.66 -0.63 12.60
N LEU A 36 -0.22 0.38 12.57
CA LEU A 36 -1.13 0.62 11.44
C LEU A 36 -0.37 1.10 10.21
N LEU A 37 0.63 1.98 10.38
CA LEU A 37 1.50 2.40 9.28
C LEU A 37 2.21 1.22 8.63
N ALA A 38 2.77 0.31 9.43
CA ALA A 38 3.42 -0.89 8.92
C ALA A 38 2.45 -1.81 8.17
N ALA A 39 1.27 -2.08 8.76
CA ALA A 39 0.26 -2.92 8.13
C ALA A 39 -0.28 -2.30 6.83
N ALA A 40 -0.54 -0.99 6.81
CA ALA A 40 -1.04 -0.28 5.63
C ALA A 40 0.02 -0.17 4.53
N ALA A 41 1.30 -0.05 4.88
CA ALA A 41 2.39 -0.08 3.91
C ALA A 41 2.50 -1.45 3.22
N ILE A 42 2.42 -2.53 4.00
CA ILE A 42 2.40 -3.91 3.47
C ILE A 42 1.18 -4.12 2.57
N TYR A 43 -0.01 -3.70 3.02
CA TYR A 43 -1.23 -3.77 2.23
C TYR A 43 -1.08 -3.00 0.90
N THR A 44 -0.58 -1.77 0.94
CA THR A 44 -0.35 -0.92 -0.24
C THR A 44 0.65 -1.55 -1.21
N ALA A 45 1.74 -2.11 -0.70
CA ALA A 45 2.75 -2.80 -1.49
C ALA A 45 2.19 -4.09 -2.12
N GLN A 46 1.35 -4.84 -1.38
CA GLN A 46 0.67 -6.03 -1.88
C GLN A 46 -0.29 -5.69 -3.03
N CYS A 47 -1.10 -4.64 -2.88
CA CYS A 47 -1.98 -4.15 -3.93
C CYS A 47 -1.18 -3.75 -5.19
N SER A 48 0.00 -3.15 -5.00
CA SER A 48 0.87 -2.68 -6.09
C SER A 48 1.53 -3.82 -6.88
N LEU A 49 2.02 -4.86 -6.21
CA LEU A 49 2.79 -5.95 -6.85
C LEU A 49 1.94 -7.12 -7.34
N TYR A 50 0.82 -7.41 -6.67
CA TYR A 50 0.04 -8.63 -6.91
C TYR A 50 -1.34 -8.37 -7.48
N TRP A 51 -1.65 -7.12 -7.86
CA TRP A 51 -2.88 -6.74 -8.57
C TRP A 51 -4.14 -7.29 -7.88
N PHE A 52 -4.38 -6.82 -6.64
CA PHE A 52 -5.46 -7.22 -5.74
C PHE A 52 -5.31 -8.62 -5.11
N LYS A 53 -4.38 -8.75 -4.15
CA LYS A 53 -4.53 -9.75 -3.09
C LYS A 53 -5.42 -9.12 -2.01
N GLN A 54 -6.62 -9.65 -1.81
CA GLN A 54 -7.51 -9.22 -0.72
C GLN A 54 -6.76 -9.33 0.61
N TRP A 55 -6.95 -8.37 1.50
CA TRP A 55 -6.42 -8.48 2.85
C TRP A 55 -7.00 -9.74 3.50
N SER A 56 -6.17 -10.78 3.62
CA SER A 56 -6.67 -12.10 4.00
C SER A 56 -7.03 -12.12 5.48
N LYS A 57 -7.97 -12.98 5.88
CA LYS A 57 -8.25 -13.24 7.31
C LYS A 57 -7.00 -13.58 8.11
N THR A 58 -6.01 -14.21 7.47
CA THR A 58 -4.70 -14.50 8.07
C THR A 58 -3.92 -13.21 8.33
N SER A 59 -3.88 -12.29 7.37
CA SER A 59 -3.25 -10.97 7.54
C SER A 59 -3.92 -10.16 8.64
N GLU A 60 -5.26 -10.12 8.66
CA GLU A 60 -6.04 -9.45 9.69
C GLU A 60 -5.81 -10.05 11.07
N TRP A 61 -5.70 -11.38 11.18
CA TRP A 61 -5.38 -12.04 12.45
C TRP A 61 -3.99 -11.65 12.97
N HIS A 62 -2.99 -11.54 12.09
CA HIS A 62 -1.63 -11.18 12.47
C HIS A 62 -1.45 -9.69 12.80
N THR A 63 -2.19 -8.81 12.14
CA THR A 63 -2.06 -7.35 12.36
C THR A 63 -3.13 -6.77 13.29
N SER A 64 -4.19 -7.53 13.55
CA SER A 64 -5.41 -7.06 14.22
C SER A 64 -6.11 -5.88 13.53
N TYR A 65 -5.81 -5.63 12.25
CA TYR A 65 -6.41 -4.55 11.46
C TYR A 65 -7.22 -5.09 10.30
N THR A 66 -8.46 -4.59 10.18
CA THR A 66 -9.34 -4.90 9.04
C THR A 66 -8.91 -4.10 7.80
N GLU A 67 -9.31 -4.57 6.62
CA GLU A 67 -9.05 -3.85 5.37
C GLU A 67 -9.55 -2.39 5.42
N ASP A 68 -10.72 -2.16 6.03
CA ASP A 68 -11.34 -0.84 6.15
C ASP A 68 -10.48 0.15 6.98
N GLN A 69 -9.89 -0.34 8.08
CA GLN A 69 -8.99 0.45 8.92
C GLN A 69 -7.68 0.80 8.20
N LEU A 70 -7.22 -0.07 7.30
CA LEU A 70 -6.00 0.14 6.52
C LEU A 70 -6.22 1.08 5.33
N LEU A 71 -7.43 1.11 4.79
CA LEU A 71 -7.78 1.83 3.58
C LEU A 71 -7.57 3.36 3.69
N GLU A 72 -7.87 3.96 4.85
CA GLU A 72 -7.63 5.40 5.05
C GLU A 72 -6.13 5.73 5.01
N CYS A 73 -5.33 4.97 5.74
CA CYS A 73 -3.88 5.14 5.80
C CYS A 73 -3.24 4.86 4.43
N SER A 74 -3.66 3.78 3.76
CA SER A 74 -3.21 3.38 2.43
C SER A 74 -3.52 4.43 1.37
N ARG A 75 -4.69 5.07 1.40
CA ARG A 75 -5.02 6.16 0.46
C ARG A 75 -4.04 7.33 0.56
N MET A 76 -3.66 7.72 1.77
CA MET A 76 -2.66 8.78 1.96
C MET A 76 -1.28 8.33 1.48
N MET A 77 -0.86 7.10 1.78
CA MET A 77 0.40 6.52 1.28
C MET A 77 0.47 6.57 -0.25
N VAL A 78 -0.60 6.19 -0.94
CA VAL A 78 -0.67 6.23 -2.40
C VAL A 78 -0.60 7.68 -2.91
N SER A 79 -1.26 8.63 -2.25
CA SER A 79 -1.19 10.05 -2.64
C SER A 79 0.22 10.62 -2.52
N PHE A 80 0.95 10.32 -1.43
CA PHE A 80 2.34 10.74 -1.27
C PHE A 80 3.26 10.06 -2.29
N HIS A 81 3.06 8.76 -2.52
CA HIS A 81 3.79 8.02 -3.55
C HIS A 81 3.58 8.63 -4.96
N GLN A 82 2.36 9.06 -5.29
CA GLN A 82 2.05 9.73 -6.57
C GLN A 82 2.75 11.08 -6.69
N ASN A 83 2.76 11.87 -5.61
CA ASN A 83 3.43 13.18 -5.59
C ASN A 83 4.96 13.05 -5.66
N ALA A 84 5.54 12.05 -5.00
CA ALA A 84 6.97 11.72 -5.12
C ALA A 84 7.32 11.23 -6.54
N GLY A 85 6.43 10.46 -7.19
CA GLY A 85 6.59 9.92 -8.54
C GLY A 85 6.35 10.92 -9.68
N ALA A 86 5.71 12.08 -9.42
CA ALA A 86 5.49 13.13 -10.42
C ALA A 86 6.79 13.75 -10.96
N GLY A 87 7.94 13.48 -10.32
CA GLY A 87 9.27 13.81 -10.86
C GLY A 87 9.83 12.79 -11.87
N LYS A 88 9.42 11.51 -11.83
CA LYS A 88 9.87 10.44 -12.76
C LYS A 88 9.22 9.09 -12.38
N LEU A 89 8.11 8.68 -13.03
CA LEU A 89 7.65 7.28 -13.26
C LEU A 89 6.12 7.23 -13.55
N THR A 90 5.72 7.78 -14.70
CA THR A 90 4.31 7.96 -15.12
C THR A 90 3.69 6.78 -15.88
N GLY A 91 4.40 5.67 -16.12
CA GLY A 91 3.87 4.56 -16.92
C GLY A 91 3.06 3.52 -16.13
N VAL A 92 3.55 3.15 -14.95
CA VAL A 92 2.95 2.11 -14.11
C VAL A 92 1.76 2.72 -13.39
N LEU A 93 1.96 3.80 -12.62
CA LEU A 93 0.99 4.50 -11.79
C LEU A 93 -0.34 4.89 -12.48
N ARG A 94 -0.30 5.28 -13.76
CA ARG A 94 -1.50 5.70 -14.53
C ARG A 94 -2.49 4.55 -14.76
N LYS A 95 -2.03 3.29 -14.71
CA LYS A 95 -2.92 2.11 -14.75
C LYS A 95 -3.61 1.83 -13.40
N TYR A 96 -3.15 2.42 -12.29
CA TYR A 96 -3.63 2.11 -10.93
C TYR A 96 -4.70 3.10 -10.43
N THR A 97 -4.66 4.37 -10.88
CA THR A 97 -5.66 5.39 -10.49
C THR A 97 -7.05 5.09 -11.05
N VAL A 98 -7.14 4.47 -12.23
CA VAL A 98 -8.42 4.19 -12.92
C VAL A 98 -9.23 3.09 -12.21
N HIS A 99 -8.61 2.17 -11.47
CA HIS A 99 -9.33 1.07 -10.80
C HIS A 99 -9.53 1.28 -9.29
N SER A 100 -8.62 1.99 -8.60
CA SER A 100 -8.84 2.42 -7.21
C SER A 100 -9.95 3.47 -7.09
N SER A 101 -10.17 4.29 -8.13
CA SER A 101 -11.27 5.25 -8.16
C SER A 101 -12.63 4.60 -8.42
N LEU A 102 -12.68 3.42 -9.05
CA LEU A 102 -13.92 2.68 -9.31
C LEU A 102 -14.43 1.92 -8.08
N VAL A 103 -13.55 1.28 -7.30
CA VAL A 103 -13.96 0.56 -6.08
C VAL A 103 -14.38 1.52 -4.97
N MET A 104 -13.72 2.69 -4.85
CA MET A 104 -14.04 3.70 -3.85
C MET A 104 -15.35 4.46 -4.11
N ARG A 105 -15.89 4.38 -5.34
CA ARG A 105 -17.14 5.07 -5.74
C ARG A 105 -18.37 4.16 -5.66
N SER A 106 -18.18 2.84 -5.49
CA SER A 106 -19.27 1.85 -5.41
C SER A 106 -19.75 1.55 -3.98
N LYS A 107 -19.14 2.15 -2.96
CA LYS A 107 -19.62 2.12 -1.56
C LYS A 107 -20.06 3.51 -1.12
N SER A 108 -21.03 4.08 -1.84
CA SER A 108 -21.78 5.26 -1.41
C SER A 108 -23.26 4.95 -1.38
#